data_AF-A0A1Q9NAY7-F1
#
_entry.id   AF-A0A1Q9NAY7-F1
#
_cell.length_a   1.000
_cell.length_b   1.000
_cell.length_c   1.000
_cell.angle_alpha   90.00
_cell.angle_beta   90.00
_cell.angle_gamma   90.00
#
_symmetry.space_group_name_H-M   'P 1'
#
loop_
_entity.id
_entity.type
_entity.pdbx_description
1 polymer ?
#
loop_
_entity_poly.entity_id
_entity_poly.type
_entity_poly.pdbx_seq_one_letter_code
_entity_poly.pdbx_strand_id
1 'polypeptide(L)' 'MTVEFPSLCYHDTIADTFSHIDSAIIVTDWPELKDYFTNNKPSIDIIDGRGIYPEADRSIG' A
#
# COMPACT_ATOMS: atom_id res chain seq x y z
N MET A 1 -25.25 -5.39 21.04
CA MET A 1 -23.84 -5.66 20.71
C MET A 1 -23.30 -4.41 20.05
N THR A 2 -22.32 -3.76 20.67
CA THR A 2 -21.56 -2.69 20.02
C THR A 2 -20.60 -3.34 19.02
N VAL A 3 -20.75 -3.01 17.74
CA VAL A 3 -19.78 -3.39 16.71
C VAL A 3 -18.58 -2.47 16.94
N GLU A 4 -17.50 -3.01 17.49
CA GLU A 4 -16.24 -2.29 17.54
C GLU A 4 -15.69 -2.22 16.12
N PHE A 5 -15.71 -1.02 15.55
CA PHE A 5 -14.98 -0.76 14.32
C PHE A 5 -13.49 -0.72 14.68
N PRO A 6 -12.62 -1.38 13.89
CA PRO A 6 -11.20 -1.26 14.11
C PRO A 6 -10.79 0.21 14.09
N SER A 7 -10.04 0.61 15.11
CA SER A 7 -9.49 1.96 15.21
C SER A 7 -8.64 2.25 13.98
N LEU A 8 -8.85 3.41 13.36
CA LEU A 8 -8.01 3.84 12.25
C LEU A 8 -6.64 4.28 12.79
N CYS A 9 -5.58 3.66 12.31
CA CYS A 9 -4.20 4.07 12.60
C CYS A 9 -3.67 4.89 11.43
N TYR A 10 -3.02 6.01 11.74
CA TYR A 10 -2.36 6.87 10.76
C TYR A 10 -0.85 6.74 10.92
N HIS A 11 -0.17 6.62 9.78
CA HIS A 11 1.27 6.55 9.69
C HIS A 11 1.76 7.71 8.82
N ASP A 12 2.89 8.31 9.19
CA ASP A 12 3.40 9.52 8.53
C ASP A 12 4.20 9.22 7.25
N THR A 13 4.61 7.96 7.05
CA THR A 13 5.43 7.56 5.89
C THR A 13 4.90 6.31 5.20
N ILE A 14 5.16 6.22 3.89
CA ILE A 14 4.82 5.05 3.08
C ILE A 14 5.53 3.80 3.63
N ALA A 15 6.82 3.91 3.94
CA ALA A 15 7.59 2.78 4.45
C ALA A 15 7.04 2.21 5.78
N ASP A 16 6.71 3.10 6.73
CA ASP A 16 6.14 2.71 8.02
C ASP A 16 4.78 2.02 7.83
N THR A 17 3.92 2.61 6.99
CA THR A 17 2.61 2.03 6.64
C THR A 17 2.74 0.61 6.10
N PHE A 18 3.64 0.40 5.13
CA PHE A 18 3.84 -0.91 4.48
C PHE A 18 4.48 -1.96 5.41
N SER A 19 5.13 -1.55 6.50
CA SER A 19 5.73 -2.48 7.48
C SER A 19 4.73 -3.12 8.44
N HIS A 20 3.50 -2.58 8.49
CA HIS A 20 2.47 -2.96 9.46
C HIS A 20 1.22 -3.60 8.83
N ILE A 21 1.25 -3.89 7.53
CA ILE A 21 0.08 -4.37 6.78
C ILE A 21 0.43 -5.61 5.94
N ASP A 22 -0.56 -6.47 5.75
CA ASP A 22 -0.44 -7.65 4.88
C ASP A 22 -0.89 -7.36 3.43
N SER A 23 -1.64 -6.27 3.23
CA SER A 23 -2.12 -5.83 1.91
C SER A 23 -2.43 -4.34 1.90
N ALA A 24 -2.39 -3.71 0.73
CA ALA A 24 -2.63 -2.28 0.54
C ALA A 24 -3.60 -2.00 -0.61
N ILE A 25 -4.36 -0.91 -0.50
CA ILE A 25 -5.17 -0.37 -1.60
C ILE A 25 -4.68 1.05 -1.91
N ILE A 26 -4.30 1.28 -3.16
CA ILE A 26 -3.93 2.61 -3.63
C ILE A 26 -5.20 3.32 -4.11
N VAL A 27 -5.62 4.35 -3.36
CA VAL A 27 -6.81 5.16 -3.66
C VAL A 27 -6.48 6.48 -4.35
N THR A 28 -5.23 6.94 -4.23
CA THR A 28 -4.75 8.21 -4.80
C THR A 28 -3.37 8.01 -5.45
N ASP A 29 -3.16 8.58 -6.64
CA ASP A 29 -1.85 8.56 -7.35
C ASP A 29 -0.96 9.67 -6.78
N TRP A 30 -0.09 9.31 -5.84
CA TRP A 30 0.93 10.21 -5.30
C TRP A 30 2.26 9.97 -6.03
N PRO A 31 2.96 11.02 -6.50
CA PRO A 31 4.28 10.87 -7.12
C PRO A 31 5.27 10.06 -6.28
N GLU A 32 5.21 10.23 -4.96
CA GLU A 32 6.06 9.57 -3.97
C GLU A 32 5.91 8.03 -3.98
N LEU A 33 4.75 7.52 -4.38
CA LEU A 33 4.53 6.07 -4.51
C LEU A 33 5.33 5.49 -5.69
N LYS A 34 5.52 6.23 -6.78
CA LYS A 34 6.33 5.79 -7.93
C LYS A 34 7.80 5.67 -7.53
N ASP A 35 8.29 6.68 -6.81
CA ASP A 35 9.64 6.66 -6.26
C ASP A 35 9.82 5.53 -5.24
N TYR A 36 8.81 5.29 -4.40
CA TYR A 36 8.83 4.19 -3.45
C TYR A 36 8.92 2.82 -4.14
N PHE A 37 8.02 2.52 -5.10
CA PHE A 37 8.01 1.22 -5.80
C PHE A 37 9.24 0.99 -6.69
N THR A 38 9.86 2.06 -7.19
CA THR A 38 11.12 1.95 -7.96
C THR A 38 12.27 1.48 -7.07
N ASN A 39 12.31 1.95 -5.82
CA ASN A 39 13.40 1.66 -4.88
C ASN A 39 13.11 0.47 -3.95
N ASN A 40 11.83 0.16 -3.74
CA ASN A 40 11.36 -0.87 -2.82
C ASN A 40 10.37 -1.75 -3.57
N LYS A 41 10.58 -3.06 -3.56
CA LYS A 41 9.60 -4.03 -4.06
C LYS A 41 8.84 -4.60 -2.87
N PRO A 42 7.68 -4.00 -2.49
CA PRO A 42 6.87 -4.57 -1.42
C PRO A 42 6.44 -5.98 -1.80
N SER A 43 6.59 -6.91 -0.85
CA SER A 43 6.18 -8.31 -0.99
C SER A 43 4.71 -8.54 -0.59
N ILE A 44 3.95 -7.46 -0.38
CA ILE A 44 2.55 -7.50 0.04
C ILE A 44 1.62 -7.39 -1.16
N ASP A 45 0.39 -7.87 -1.00
CA ASP A 45 -0.63 -7.71 -2.03
C ASP A 45 -1.06 -6.25 -2.13
N ILE A 46 -0.96 -5.68 -3.33
CA ILE A 46 -1.41 -4.31 -3.59
C ILE A 46 -2.59 -4.37 -4.55
N ILE A 47 -3.68 -3.68 -4.24
CA ILE A 47 -4.80 -3.40 -5.15
C ILE A 47 -4.68 -1.95 -5.61
N ASP A 48 -4.66 -1.70 -6.91
CA ASP A 48 -4.52 -0.36 -7.47
C ASP A 48 -5.88 0.09 -7.97
N GLY A 49 -6.54 0.94 -7.18
CA GLY A 49 -7.84 1.50 -7.53
C GLY A 49 -7.76 2.55 -8.65
N ARG A 50 -6.55 2.92 -9.10
CA ARG A 50 -6.30 3.92 -10.15
C ARG A 50 -5.90 3.28 -11.49
N GLY A 51 -5.34 2.07 -11.48
CA GLY A 51 -4.89 1.34 -12.68
C GLY A 51 -3.64 1.96 -13.34
N ILE A 52 -2.74 2.52 -12.54
CA ILE A 52 -1.54 3.26 -12.97
C ILE A 52 -0.26 2.43 -12.77
N TYR A 53 -0.23 1.55 -11.77
CA TYR A 53 0.96 0.79 -11.41
C TYR A 53 0.95 -0.58 -12.12
N PRO A 54 2.02 -0.93 -12.87
CA PRO A 54 2.07 -2.17 -13.65
C PRO A 54 2.06 -3.40 -12.74
N GLU A 55 1.38 -4.47 -13.17
CA GLU A 55 1.30 -5.74 -12.42
C GLU A 55 2.67 -6.41 -12.18
N ALA A 56 3.68 -6.06 -12.97
CA ALA A 56 5.05 -6.55 -12.81
C ALA A 56 5.74 -6.07 -11.51
N ASP A 57 5.20 -5.04 -10.84
CA ASP A 57 5.62 -4.62 -9.49
C ASP A 57 4.84 -5.34 -8.38
N ARG A 58 3.90 -6.23 -8.72
CA ARG A 58 3.01 -6.96 -7.79
C ARG A 58 3.31 -8.45 -7.68
N SER A 59 4.32 -8.96 -8.38
CA SER A 59 4.57 -10.40 -8.46
C SER A 59 6.07 -10.72 -8.52
N ILE A 60 6.59 -11.26 -7.40
CA ILE A 60 7.07 -12.65 -7.22
C ILE A 60 8.11 -12.60 -6.08
N GLY A 61 7.73 -13.17 -4.93
CA GLY A 61 8.58 -13.41 -3.76
C GLY A 61 7.78 -13.55 -2.48
#